data_AF-A0A3A0UM08-F1
#
_entry.id   AF-A0A3A0UM08-F1
#
_cell.length_a   1.000
_cell.length_b   1.000
_cell.length_c   1.000
_cell.angle_alpha   90.00
_cell.angle_beta   90.00
_cell.angle_gamma   90.00
#
_symmetry.space_group_name_H-M   'P 1'
#
loop_
_entity.id
_entity.type
_entity.pdbx_description
1 polymer ?
#
loop_
_entity_poly.entity_id
_entity_poly.type
_entity_poly.pdbx_seq_one_letter_code
_entity_poly.pdbx_strand_id
1 'polypeptide(L)'
;ELTIDTTIEIPEKAMTSVTTAGEVVLPLEGLIDMDKEIARLENELLKWEKELDRVNKKLANENFVNKAPEKVINEEREKKQTYQEKYDGVKLRINQLKA
;
A
#
# COMPACT_ATOMS: atom_id res chain seq x y z
N GLU A 1 16.18 -1.32 25.32
CA GLU A 1 16.81 -0.22 26.08
C GLU A 1 16.63 1.05 25.27
N LEU A 2 16.30 2.19 25.88
CA LEU A 2 16.15 3.47 25.19
C LEU A 2 17.48 4.23 25.33
N THR A 3 18.12 4.54 24.21
CA THR A 3 19.41 5.25 24.17
C THR A 3 19.21 6.59 23.46
N ILE A 4 19.67 7.69 24.07
CA ILE A 4 19.61 9.04 23.50
C ILE A 4 21.05 9.47 23.21
N ASP A 5 21.38 9.71 21.95
CA ASP A 5 22.71 10.14 21.50
C ASP A 5 22.60 11.26 20.47
N THR A 6 23.67 12.03 20.30
CA THR A 6 23.81 13.09 19.28
C THR A 6 24.48 12.59 17.99
N THR A 7 25.07 11.39 18.03
CA THR A 7 25.66 10.71 16.88
C THR A 7 24.91 9.40 16.66
N ILE A 8 23.84 9.43 15.84
CA ILE A 8 23.02 8.25 15.57
C ILE A 8 23.45 7.67 14.23
N GLU A 9 24.04 6.47 14.25
CA GLU A 9 24.15 5.64 13.05
C GLU A 9 22.78 5.04 12.75
N ILE A 10 22.12 5.55 11.71
CA ILE A 10 20.83 5.01 11.26
C ILE A 10 21.11 3.66 10.57
N PRO A 11 20.58 2.54 11.09
CA PRO A 11 20.71 1.25 10.42
C PRO A 11 20.10 1.31 9.00
N GLU A 12 20.66 0.58 8.04
CA GLU A 12 20.13 0.54 6.66
C GLU A 12 18.64 0.15 6.60
N LYS A 13 18.17 -0.61 7.59
CA LYS A 13 16.80 -1.15 7.69
C LYS A 13 16.03 -0.56 8.87
N ALA A 14 15.98 0.77 8.94
CA ALA A 14 15.23 1.48 9.98
C ALA A 14 14.11 2.34 9.38
N MET A 15 12.97 2.38 10.07
CA MET A 15 11.89 3.29 9.70
C MET A 15 12.10 4.61 10.44
N THR A 16 12.29 5.70 9.69
CA THR A 16 12.53 7.04 10.23
C THR A 16 11.29 7.92 10.09
N SER A 17 10.93 8.64 11.14
CA SER A 17 9.89 9.68 11.09
C SER A 17 10.38 10.94 11.79
N VAL A 18 10.35 12.06 11.07
CA VAL A 18 10.76 13.37 11.59
C VAL A 18 9.54 14.10 12.15
N THR A 19 9.62 14.48 13.41
CA THR A 19 8.58 15.28 14.08
C THR A 19 9.18 16.56 14.62
N THR A 20 8.34 17.55 14.94
CA THR A 20 8.78 18.81 15.56
C THR A 20 9.52 18.62 16.89
N ALA A 21 9.37 17.44 17.53
CA ALA A 21 9.99 17.09 18.79
C ALA A 21 11.32 16.31 18.65
N GLY A 22 11.71 15.92 17.43
CA GLY A 22 12.91 15.12 17.17
C GLY A 22 12.70 14.03 16.11
N GLU A 23 13.76 13.28 15.83
CA GLU A 23 13.79 12.17 14.89
C GLU A 23 13.56 10.84 15.63
N VAL A 24 12.59 10.05 15.15
CA VAL A 24 12.32 8.71 15.65
C VAL A 24 12.90 7.71 14.67
N VAL A 25 13.88 6.94 15.12
CA VAL A 25 14.49 5.82 14.38
C VAL A 25 14.02 4.52 15.02
N LEU A 26 13.27 3.71 14.28
CA LEU A 26 12.87 2.37 14.72
C LEU A 26 13.67 1.32 13.91
N PRO A 27 14.69 0.68 14.51
CA PRO A 27 15.39 -0.43 13.88
C PRO A 27 14.42 -1.59 13.68
N LEU A 28 14.19 -2.00 12.43
CA LEU A 28 13.34 -3.15 12.12
C LEU A 28 14.15 -4.46 12.01
N GLU A 29 15.47 -4.35 11.93
CA GLU A 29 16.41 -5.48 11.93
C GLU A 29 16.24 -6.35 13.18
N GLY A 30 15.94 -7.64 12.95
CA GLY A 30 15.75 -8.64 14.01
C GLY A 30 14.32 -8.76 14.55
N LEU A 31 13.41 -7.83 14.23
CA LEU A 31 11.99 -7.92 14.63
C LEU A 31 11.09 -8.51 13.53
N ILE A 32 11.36 -8.16 12.27
CA ILE A 32 10.60 -8.59 11.08
C ILE A 32 11.56 -8.93 9.95
N ASP A 33 11.29 -10.04 9.25
CA ASP A 33 11.93 -10.33 7.96
C ASP A 33 11.33 -9.39 6.91
N MET A 34 12.05 -8.30 6.63
CA MET A 34 11.61 -7.26 5.69
C MET A 34 11.41 -7.80 4.29
N ASP A 35 12.27 -8.70 3.83
CA ASP A 35 12.18 -9.27 2.48
C ASP A 35 10.92 -10.13 2.36
N LYS A 36 10.60 -10.90 3.41
CA LYS A 36 9.36 -11.67 3.49
C LYS A 36 8.11 -10.79 3.57
N GLU A 37 8.16 -9.69 4.32
CA GLU A 37 7.03 -8.76 4.44
C GLU A 37 6.79 -7.99 3.14
N ILE A 38 7.86 -7.54 2.47
CA ILE A 38 7.78 -6.95 1.13
C ILE A 38 7.18 -7.95 0.16
N ALA A 39 7.64 -9.20 0.13
CA ALA A 39 7.09 -10.24 -0.75
C ALA A 39 5.60 -10.52 -0.46
N ARG A 40 5.19 -10.49 0.82
CA ARG A 40 3.76 -10.62 1.19
C ARG A 40 2.94 -9.46 0.64
N LEU A 41 3.41 -8.23 0.82
CA LEU A 41 2.75 -7.02 0.34
C LEU A 41 2.72 -6.96 -1.19
N GLU A 42 3.76 -7.40 -1.90
CA GLU A 42 3.78 -7.48 -3.36
C GLU A 42 2.73 -8.48 -3.88
N ASN A 43 2.59 -9.64 -3.24
CA ASN A 43 1.54 -10.60 -3.58
C ASN A 43 0.13 -10.01 -3.34
N GLU A 44 -0.02 -9.24 -2.26
CA GLU A 44 -1.26 -8.53 -1.97
C GLU A 44 -1.53 -7.43 -3.02
N LEU A 45 -0.50 -6.70 -3.45
CA LEU A 45 -0.60 -5.68 -4.48
C LEU A 45 -1.07 -6.28 -5.81
N LEU A 46 -0.50 -7.42 -6.22
CA LEU A 46 -0.91 -8.17 -7.42
C LEU A 46 -2.38 -8.62 -7.36
N LYS A 47 -2.88 -8.96 -6.16
CA LYS A 47 -4.29 -9.31 -5.98
C LYS A 47 -5.17 -8.08 -6.25
N TRP A 48 -4.85 -6.93 -5.66
CA TRP A 48 -5.62 -5.70 -5.86
C TRP A 48 -5.54 -5.20 -7.30
N GLU A 49 -4.39 -5.32 -7.96
CA GLU A 49 -4.20 -5.01 -9.37
C GLU A 49 -5.13 -5.85 -10.27
N LYS A 50 -5.24 -7.15 -10.02
CA LYS A 50 -6.15 -8.04 -10.77
C LYS A 50 -7.62 -7.67 -10.56
N GLU A 51 -8.03 -7.32 -9.34
CA GLU A 51 -9.41 -6.90 -9.10
C GLU A 51 -9.71 -5.54 -9.75
N LEU A 52 -8.76 -4.60 -9.72
CA LEU A 52 -8.87 -3.33 -10.43
C LEU A 52 -8.99 -3.53 -11.94
N ASP A 53 -8.16 -4.40 -12.54
CA ASP A 53 -8.24 -4.72 -13.97
C ASP A 53 -9.61 -5.30 -14.36
N ARG A 54 -10.16 -6.21 -13.53
CA ARG A 54 -11.51 -6.76 -13.74
C ARG A 54 -12.60 -5.69 -13.71
N VAL A 55 -12.58 -4.82 -12.70
CA VAL A 55 -13.59 -3.76 -12.56
C VAL A 55 -13.44 -2.71 -13.67
N ASN A 56 -12.20 -2.33 -14.01
CA ASN A 56 -11.92 -1.42 -15.11
C ASN A 56 -12.40 -1.99 -16.45
N LYS A 57 -12.17 -3.27 -16.72
CA LYS A 57 -12.67 -3.94 -17.94
C LYS A 57 -14.20 -3.94 -18.02
N LYS A 58 -14.89 -4.17 -16.90
CA LYS A 58 -16.36 -4.08 -16.86
C LYS A 58 -16.84 -2.66 -17.12
N LEU A 59 -16.24 -1.67 -16.47
CA LEU A 59 -16.62 -0.26 -16.61
C LEU A 59 -16.21 0.35 -17.96
N ALA A 60 -15.21 -0.21 -18.65
CA ALA A 60 -14.82 0.17 -20.01
C ALA A 60 -15.71 -0.47 -21.09
N ASN A 61 -16.47 -1.51 -20.76
CA ASN A 61 -17.38 -2.14 -21.70
C ASN A 61 -18.64 -1.28 -21.89
N GLU A 62 -18.72 -0.58 -23.02
CA GLU A 62 -19.86 0.28 -23.35
C GLU A 62 -21.21 -0.44 -23.31
N ASN A 63 -21.25 -1.74 -23.65
CA ASN A 63 -22.49 -2.51 -23.53
C ASN A 63 -22.94 -2.66 -22.07
N PHE A 64 -21.99 -2.79 -21.14
CA PHE A 64 -22.30 -2.86 -19.71
C PHE A 64 -22.74 -1.49 -19.19
N VAL A 65 -22.00 -0.43 -19.52
CA VAL A 65 -22.33 0.94 -19.06
C VAL A 65 -23.67 1.42 -19.61
N ASN A 66 -24.02 1.06 -20.85
CA ASN A 66 -25.25 1.54 -21.49
C ASN A 66 -26.48 0.67 -21.20
N LYS A 67 -26.30 -0.60 -20.79
CA LYS A 67 -27.42 -1.54 -20.55
C LYS A 67 -27.62 -1.91 -19.09
N ALA A 68 -26.60 -1.80 -18.25
CA ALA A 68 -26.72 -2.15 -16.84
C ALA A 68 -27.53 -1.08 -16.09
N PRO A 69 -28.31 -1.46 -15.06
CA PRO A 69 -28.96 -0.49 -14.18
C PRO A 69 -27.94 0.43 -13.53
N GLU A 70 -28.28 1.70 -13.38
CA GLU A 70 -27.40 2.73 -12.79
C GLU A 70 -26.87 2.33 -11.41
N LYS A 71 -27.70 1.67 -10.59
CA LYS A 71 -27.30 1.10 -9.30
C LYS A 71 -26.10 0.15 -9.41
N VAL A 72 -26.11 -0.73 -10.41
CA VAL A 72 -25.02 -1.71 -10.62
C VAL A 72 -23.75 -1.01 -11.10
N ILE A 73 -23.88 0.01 -11.94
CA ILE A 73 -22.74 0.82 -12.41
C ILE A 73 -22.09 1.58 -11.24
N ASN A 74 -22.92 2.17 -10.37
CA ASN A 74 -22.44 2.88 -9.18
C ASN A 74 -21.76 1.92 -8.19
N GLU A 75 -22.34 0.74 -7.94
CA GLU A 75 -21.69 -0.29 -7.11
C GLU A 75 -20.33 -0.74 -7.67
N GLU A 76 -20.19 -0.92 -8.99
CA GLU A 76 -18.89 -1.27 -9.59
C GLU A 76 -17.90 -0.09 -9.52
N ARG A 77 -18.35 1.17 -9.62
CA ARG A 77 -17.50 2.36 -9.43
C ARG A 77 -17.02 2.49 -7.98
N GLU A 78 -17.87 2.25 -6.99
CA GLU A 78 -17.49 2.24 -5.58
C GLU A 78 -16.48 1.12 -5.28
N LYS A 79 -16.69 -0.07 -5.85
CA LYS A 79 -15.71 -1.17 -5.76
C LYS A 79 -14.36 -0.78 -6.36
N LYS A 80 -14.36 -0.12 -7.53
CA LYS A 80 -13.13 0.39 -8.15
C LYS A 80 -12.39 1.32 -7.19
N GLN A 81 -13.09 2.30 -6.62
CA GLN A 81 -12.48 3.24 -5.68
C GLN A 81 -11.91 2.51 -4.45
N THR A 82 -12.68 1.62 -3.84
CA THR A 82 -12.25 0.83 -2.69
C THR A 82 -11.00 0.01 -2.98
N TYR A 83 -10.92 -0.63 -4.17
CA TYR A 83 -9.75 -1.40 -4.56
C TYR A 83 -8.55 -0.50 -4.87
N GLN A 84 -8.79 0.69 -5.42
CA GLN A 84 -7.76 1.67 -5.70
C GLN A 84 -7.10 2.16 -4.41
N GLU A 85 -7.90 2.53 -3.41
CA GLU A 85 -7.41 2.95 -2.09
C GLU A 85 -6.56 1.87 -1.42
N LYS A 86 -6.97 0.60 -1.51
CA LYS A 86 -6.18 -0.53 -0.99
C LYS A 86 -4.88 -0.72 -1.75
N TYR A 87 -4.93 -0.67 -3.09
CA TYR A 87 -3.74 -0.78 -3.93
C TYR A 87 -2.73 0.32 -3.59
N ASP A 88 -3.18 1.57 -3.51
CA ASP A 88 -2.31 2.72 -3.23
C ASP A 88 -1.71 2.64 -1.82
N GLY A 89 -2.50 2.22 -0.82
CA GLY A 89 -2.01 2.00 0.55
C GLY A 89 -0.92 0.93 0.62
N VAL A 90 -1.12 -0.21 -0.04
CA VAL A 90 -0.13 -1.31 -0.08
C VAL A 90 1.12 -0.85 -0.83
N LYS A 91 0.96 -0.17 -1.97
CA LYS A 91 2.08 0.35 -2.76
C LYS A 91 2.93 1.36 -1.98
N LEU A 92 2.28 2.28 -1.28
CA LEU A 92 2.96 3.24 -0.41
C LEU A 92 3.75 2.51 0.68
N ARG A 93 3.16 1.48 1.30
CA ARG A 93 3.83 0.70 2.35
C ARG A 93 5.06 -0.05 1.82
N ILE A 94 4.96 -0.65 0.63
CA ILE A 94 6.12 -1.31 -0.01
C ILE A 94 7.23 -0.28 -0.26
N ASN A 95 6.89 0.90 -0.80
CA ASN A 95 7.89 1.94 -1.06
C ASN A 95 8.58 2.40 0.22
N GLN A 96 7.84 2.55 1.32
CA GLN A 96 8.41 2.91 2.63
C GLN A 96 9.32 1.82 3.22
N LEU A 97 9.12 0.55 2.86
CA LEU A 97 9.95 -0.55 3.33
C LEU A 97 11.17 -0.82 2.44
N LYS A 98 11.15 -0.32 1.19
CA LYS A 98 12.27 -0.43 0.24
C LYS A 98 13.16 0.81 0.19
N ALA A 99 12.69 1.93 0.71
CA ALA A 99 13.43 3.19 0.84
C ALA A 99 14.41 3.10 2.00
#